data_AF-A0A0N8GT06-F1
#
_entry.id   AF-A0A0N8GT06-F1
#
_cell.length_a   1.000
_cell.length_b   1.000
_cell.length_c   1.000
_cell.angle_alpha   90.00
_cell.angle_beta   90.00
_cell.angle_gamma   90.00
#
_symmetry.space_group_name_H-M   'P 1'
#
loop_
_entity.id
_entity.type
_entity.pdbx_description
1 polymer ?
#
loop_
_entity_poly.entity_id
_entity_poly.type
_entity_poly.pdbx_seq_one_letter_code
_entity_poly.pdbx_strand_id
1 'polypeptide(L)'
;MTNKKLQPTPTTVELAPDPALADSIDLLNSLNAEDSDQADPIDEPTEAAAPPVPAIEYVAVDPPAPSGVSVRFMQDYRGVLTDEAFYEKGSVIVFDADRATKLITQGRAVEVKIKAEE
;
A
#
# COMPACT_ATOMS: atom_id res chain seq x y z
N MET A 1 -34.34 9.45 -52.40
CA MET A 1 -34.06 10.47 -51.36
C MET A 1 -32.90 9.94 -50.51
N THR A 2 -31.69 10.47 -50.69
CA THR A 2 -30.48 9.97 -50.02
C THR A 2 -30.29 10.71 -48.70
N ASN A 3 -30.55 10.05 -47.57
CA ASN A 3 -30.17 10.55 -46.25
C ASN A 3 -28.65 10.41 -46.08
N LYS A 4 -27.89 11.48 -46.37
CA LYS A 4 -26.51 11.62 -45.88
C LYS A 4 -26.56 11.79 -44.37
N LYS A 5 -26.39 10.69 -43.63
CA LYS A 5 -26.09 10.75 -42.19
C LYS A 5 -24.71 11.39 -42.04
N LEU A 6 -24.65 12.59 -41.44
CA LEU A 6 -23.40 13.15 -40.94
C LEU A 6 -22.85 12.18 -39.89
N GLN A 7 -21.71 11.55 -40.20
CA GLN A 7 -20.89 10.92 -39.18
C GLN A 7 -20.20 12.03 -38.39
N PRO A 8 -20.19 12.01 -37.04
CA PRO A 8 -19.29 12.85 -36.28
C PRO A 8 -17.85 12.35 -36.48
N THR A 9 -16.99 13.17 -37.08
CA THR A 9 -15.55 12.91 -37.12
C THR A 9 -14.97 13.09 -35.72
N PRO A 10 -14.24 12.13 -35.14
CA PRO A 10 -13.49 12.35 -33.91
C PRO A 10 -12.34 13.31 -34.22
N THR A 11 -12.35 14.50 -33.61
CA THR A 11 -11.23 15.44 -33.70
C THR A 11 -10.11 14.95 -32.79
N THR A 12 -9.07 14.33 -33.36
CA THR A 12 -7.82 14.04 -32.66
C THR A 12 -7.08 15.37 -32.42
N VAL A 13 -6.83 15.70 -31.15
CA VAL A 13 -5.88 16.77 -30.79
C VAL A 13 -4.48 16.20 -30.97
N GLU A 14 -3.85 16.50 -32.11
CA GLU A 14 -2.42 16.25 -32.32
C GLU A 14 -1.65 17.26 -31.45
N LEU A 15 -1.11 16.78 -30.32
CA LEU A 15 -0.23 17.56 -29.47
C LEU A 15 1.12 17.66 -30.20
N ALA A 16 1.45 18.84 -30.74
CA ALA A 16 2.80 19.11 -31.22
C ALA A 16 3.80 18.82 -30.08
N PRO A 17 4.94 18.16 -30.32
CA PRO A 17 5.94 17.92 -29.26
C PRO A 17 6.43 19.28 -28.75
N ASP A 18 6.14 19.59 -27.49
CA ASP A 18 6.48 20.86 -26.86
C ASP A 18 8.00 20.93 -26.63
N PRO A 19 8.75 21.78 -27.37
CA PRO A 19 10.21 21.82 -27.26
C PRO A 19 10.67 22.40 -25.90
N ALA A 20 9.80 23.04 -25.12
CA ALA A 20 10.15 23.59 -23.81
C ALA A 20 10.24 22.52 -22.70
N LEU A 21 9.67 21.34 -22.92
CA LEU A 21 9.71 20.23 -21.95
C LEU A 21 11.12 19.64 -21.79
N ALA A 22 11.96 19.73 -22.82
CA ALA A 22 13.31 19.14 -22.82
C ALA A 22 14.29 19.86 -21.89
N ASP A 23 14.19 21.19 -21.75
CA ASP A 23 15.08 22.00 -20.92
C ASP A 23 14.83 21.77 -19.41
N SER A 24 13.61 21.38 -19.04
CA SER A 24 13.21 21.15 -17.64
C SER A 24 13.78 19.85 -17.03
N ILE A 25 14.12 18.88 -17.88
CA ILE A 25 14.60 17.56 -17.45
C ILE A 25 16.12 17.57 -17.23
N ASP A 26 16.86 18.44 -17.92
CA ASP A 26 18.32 18.60 -17.75
C ASP A 26 18.69 19.10 -16.34
N LEU A 27 17.94 20.06 -15.79
CA LEU A 27 18.12 20.61 -14.43
C LEU A 27 17.94 19.56 -13.31
N LEU A 28 17.03 18.60 -13.49
CA LEU A 28 16.76 17.53 -12.51
C LEU A 28 17.84 16.45 -12.53
N ASN A 29 18.48 16.23 -13.67
CA ASN A 29 19.63 15.33 -13.79
C ASN A 29 20.92 15.97 -13.25
N SER A 30 21.07 17.31 -13.32
CA SER A 30 22.21 18.00 -12.69
C SER A 30 22.19 17.93 -11.16
N LEU A 31 21.01 17.89 -10.53
CA LEU A 31 20.89 17.83 -9.07
C LEU A 31 21.22 16.45 -8.47
N ASN A 32 21.23 15.38 -9.29
CA ASN A 32 21.46 14.01 -8.83
C ASN A 32 22.86 13.45 -9.16
N ALA A 33 23.75 14.22 -9.77
CA ALA A 33 25.04 13.73 -10.29
C ALA A 33 26.29 14.23 -9.54
N GLU A 34 26.14 14.90 -8.40
CA GLU A 34 27.25 15.34 -7.54
C GLU A 34 27.02 14.81 -6.12
N ASP A 35 28.07 14.26 -5.50
CA ASP A 35 28.15 13.83 -4.09
C ASP A 35 27.78 12.35 -3.76
N SER A 36 28.53 11.41 -4.33
CA SER A 36 28.77 10.09 -3.73
C SER A 36 30.19 10.06 -3.15
N ASP A 37 30.43 10.78 -2.05
CA ASP A 37 31.64 10.67 -1.20
C ASP A 37 31.35 11.22 0.22
N GLN A 38 30.54 10.50 1.00
CA GLN A 38 30.47 10.67 2.47
C GLN A 38 30.97 9.40 3.15
N ALA A 39 32.28 9.33 3.34
CA ALA A 39 32.92 8.44 4.29
C ALA A 39 33.90 9.26 5.13
N ASP A 40 33.37 10.09 6.04
CA ASP A 40 34.17 10.64 7.14
C ASP A 40 33.63 10.02 8.46
N PRO A 41 34.39 9.11 9.10
CA PRO A 41 33.96 8.43 10.31
C PRO A 41 33.87 9.42 11.46
N ILE A 42 32.73 9.45 12.15
CA ILE A 42 32.55 10.27 13.35
C ILE A 42 33.49 9.73 14.44
N ASP A 43 34.54 10.49 14.74
CA ASP A 43 35.47 10.25 15.85
C ASP A 43 34.69 10.30 17.18
N GLU A 44 34.80 9.23 17.97
CA GLU A 44 34.07 8.98 19.21
C GLU A 44 34.64 9.78 20.39
N PRO A 45 33.83 10.56 21.16
CA PRO A 45 34.23 11.01 22.48
C PRO A 45 33.47 10.24 23.58
N THR A 46 34.25 9.42 24.28
CA THR A 46 34.22 9.21 25.74
C THR A 46 33.22 8.20 26.34
N GLU A 47 33.83 7.12 26.84
CA GLU A 47 33.35 6.19 27.85
C GLU A 47 32.81 6.94 29.10
N ALA A 48 31.49 7.06 29.18
CA ALA A 48 30.80 7.37 30.42
C ALA A 48 30.24 6.07 31.00
N ALA A 49 30.84 5.60 32.09
CA ALA A 49 30.41 4.43 32.83
C ALA A 49 28.91 4.52 33.19
N ALA A 50 28.11 3.61 32.63
CA ALA A 50 26.67 3.54 32.88
C ALA A 50 26.40 3.04 34.32
N PRO A 51 25.54 3.71 35.11
CA PRO A 51 25.07 3.16 36.37
C PRO A 51 24.30 1.85 36.11
N PRO A 52 24.36 0.84 37.01
CA PRO A 52 23.69 -0.44 36.78
C PRO A 52 22.19 -0.20 36.68
N VAL A 53 21.65 -0.38 35.48
CA VAL A 53 20.22 -0.28 35.21
C VAL A 53 19.53 -1.39 36.02
N PRO A 54 18.54 -1.07 36.88
CA PRO A 54 17.79 -2.09 37.58
C PRO A 54 17.13 -3.02 36.56
N ALA A 55 17.27 -4.34 36.76
CA ALA A 55 16.68 -5.35 35.89
C ALA A 55 15.17 -5.14 35.83
N ILE A 56 14.68 -4.72 34.66
CA ILE A 56 13.27 -4.68 34.35
C ILE A 56 12.89 -6.13 34.05
N GLU A 57 12.02 -6.70 34.88
CA GLU A 57 11.43 -8.01 34.63
C GLU A 57 10.64 -7.93 33.32
N TYR A 58 11.10 -8.63 32.29
CA TYR A 58 10.47 -8.64 30.97
C TYR A 58 9.17 -9.43 31.07
N VAL A 59 8.04 -8.73 31.18
CA VAL A 59 6.76 -9.30 30.75
C VAL A 59 6.91 -9.63 29.27
N ALA A 60 6.74 -10.90 28.91
CA ALA A 60 6.63 -11.30 27.51
C ALA A 60 5.46 -10.53 26.90
N VAL A 61 5.77 -9.53 26.07
CA VAL A 61 4.78 -8.91 25.20
C VAL A 61 4.38 -10.03 24.24
N ASP A 62 3.21 -10.62 24.45
CA ASP A 62 2.56 -11.48 23.47
C ASP A 62 2.65 -10.73 22.13
N PRO A 63 3.25 -11.31 21.07
CA PRO A 63 3.40 -10.60 19.80
C PRO A 63 2.01 -10.09 19.41
N PRO A 64 1.88 -8.83 18.93
CA PRO A 64 0.57 -8.25 18.67
C PRO A 64 -0.20 -9.26 17.83
N ALA A 65 -1.30 -9.78 18.40
CA ALA A 65 -2.18 -10.72 17.71
C ALA A 65 -2.35 -10.17 16.29
N PRO A 66 -2.01 -10.94 15.24
CA PRO A 66 -1.88 -10.40 13.90
C PRO A 66 -3.16 -9.63 13.61
N SER A 67 -3.04 -8.30 13.47
CA SER A 67 -4.18 -7.38 13.42
C SER A 67 -5.10 -7.80 12.30
N GLY A 68 -6.07 -8.63 12.65
CA GLY A 68 -6.92 -9.30 11.71
C GLY A 68 -7.90 -8.30 11.15
N VAL A 69 -7.94 -8.19 9.82
CA VAL A 69 -8.91 -7.34 9.15
C VAL A 69 -10.21 -8.12 9.06
N SER A 70 -11.23 -7.59 9.72
CA SER A 70 -12.58 -8.12 9.65
C SER A 70 -13.19 -7.74 8.30
N VAL A 71 -13.59 -8.73 7.51
CA VAL A 71 -14.25 -8.52 6.22
C VAL A 71 -15.62 -9.19 6.20
N ARG A 72 -16.59 -8.54 5.57
CA ARG A 72 -17.93 -9.08 5.32
C ARG A 72 -18.06 -9.51 3.86
N PHE A 73 -18.41 -10.76 3.62
CA PHE A 73 -18.65 -11.26 2.27
C PHE A 73 -19.94 -10.67 1.68
N MET A 74 -19.86 -10.14 0.46
CA MET A 74 -21.01 -9.52 -0.22
C MET A 74 -21.84 -10.53 -1.04
N GLN A 75 -21.30 -11.73 -1.22
CA GLN A 75 -21.88 -12.86 -1.95
C GLN A 75 -21.24 -14.15 -1.43
N ASP A 76 -21.87 -15.30 -1.73
CA ASP A 76 -21.28 -16.59 -1.41
C ASP A 76 -19.94 -16.73 -2.11
N TYR A 77 -18.91 -17.12 -1.34
CA TYR A 77 -17.54 -17.22 -1.81
C TYR A 77 -16.96 -18.58 -1.44
N ARG A 78 -16.50 -19.30 -2.47
CA ARG A 78 -15.69 -20.49 -2.32
C ARG A 78 -14.43 -20.27 -3.14
N GLY A 79 -13.30 -20.11 -2.50
CA GLY A 79 -12.09 -19.67 -3.20
C GLY A 79 -10.81 -20.29 -2.66
N VAL A 80 -9.82 -20.32 -3.53
CA VAL A 80 -8.47 -20.83 -3.25
C VAL A 80 -7.72 -19.93 -2.24
N LEU A 81 -8.07 -18.63 -2.19
CA LEU A 81 -7.46 -17.67 -1.26
C LEU A 81 -7.75 -17.97 0.21
N THR A 82 -8.71 -18.86 0.46
CA THR A 82 -9.23 -19.22 1.77
C THR A 82 -9.23 -20.72 1.96
N ASP A 83 -8.25 -21.42 1.38
CA ASP A 83 -8.06 -22.85 1.57
C ASP A 83 -9.31 -23.67 1.19
N GLU A 84 -10.01 -23.25 0.12
CA GLU A 84 -11.26 -23.83 -0.40
C GLU A 84 -12.47 -23.80 0.55
N ALA A 85 -12.38 -23.05 1.65
CA ALA A 85 -13.50 -22.81 2.55
C ALA A 85 -14.66 -22.09 1.85
N PHE A 86 -15.88 -22.45 2.25
CA PHE A 86 -17.12 -21.82 1.79
C PHE A 86 -17.55 -20.75 2.80
N TYR A 87 -17.77 -19.54 2.31
CA TYR A 87 -18.23 -18.41 3.08
C TYR A 87 -19.57 -17.93 2.54
N GLU A 88 -20.58 -17.92 3.39
CA GLU A 88 -21.90 -17.42 3.03
C GLU A 88 -21.91 -15.90 2.91
N LYS A 89 -22.74 -15.40 1.99
CA LYS A 89 -23.05 -13.98 1.87
C LYS A 89 -23.48 -13.40 3.22
N GLY A 90 -22.85 -12.30 3.62
CA GLY A 90 -23.13 -11.59 4.88
C GLY A 90 -22.31 -12.07 6.07
N SER A 91 -21.61 -13.21 5.95
CA SER A 91 -20.69 -13.68 6.98
C SER A 91 -19.53 -12.69 7.17
N VAL A 92 -19.14 -12.49 8.43
CA VAL A 92 -17.99 -11.67 8.81
C VAL A 92 -16.88 -12.58 9.30
N ILE A 93 -15.72 -12.46 8.68
CA ILE A 93 -14.56 -13.32 8.97
C ILE A 93 -13.34 -12.42 9.12
N VAL A 94 -12.44 -12.82 10.00
CA VAL A 94 -11.18 -12.14 10.23
C VAL A 94 -10.10 -12.81 9.38
N PHE A 95 -9.45 -12.05 8.50
CA PHE A 95 -8.29 -12.50 7.72
C PHE A 95 -7.07 -11.63 8.03
N ASP A 96 -5.89 -12.11 7.64
CA ASP A 96 -4.72 -11.24 7.57
C ASP A 96 -4.94 -10.10 6.55
N ALA A 97 -4.21 -9.00 6.72
CA ALA A 97 -4.38 -7.80 5.91
C ALA A 97 -4.19 -8.05 4.40
N ASP A 98 -3.30 -8.98 4.01
CA ASP A 98 -3.05 -9.30 2.59
C ASP A 98 -4.23 -10.03 1.96
N ARG A 99 -4.73 -11.08 2.61
CA ARG A 99 -5.93 -11.83 2.17
C ARG A 99 -7.17 -10.94 2.17
N ALA A 100 -7.37 -10.14 3.22
CA ALA A 100 -8.48 -9.20 3.29
C ALA A 100 -8.44 -8.19 2.13
N THR A 101 -7.28 -7.57 1.89
CA THR A 101 -7.09 -6.62 0.78
C THR A 101 -7.39 -7.25 -0.57
N LYS A 102 -6.96 -8.51 -0.81
CA LYS A 102 -7.27 -9.24 -2.04
C LYS A 102 -8.78 -9.47 -2.21
N LEU A 103 -9.47 -9.91 -1.15
CA LEU A 103 -10.92 -10.14 -1.19
C LEU A 103 -11.71 -8.84 -1.43
N ILE A 104 -11.25 -7.73 -0.85
CA ILE A 104 -11.85 -6.40 -1.04
C ILE A 104 -11.60 -5.87 -2.46
N THR A 105 -10.37 -5.95 -2.95
CA THR A 105 -9.99 -5.47 -4.30
C THR A 105 -10.74 -6.24 -5.40
N GLN A 106 -11.01 -7.54 -5.18
CA GLN A 106 -11.82 -8.35 -6.09
C GLN A 106 -13.34 -8.10 -5.98
N GLY A 107 -13.77 -7.22 -5.08
CA GLY A 107 -15.19 -6.93 -4.81
C GLY A 107 -15.95 -8.10 -4.19
N ARG A 108 -15.26 -9.08 -3.59
CA ARG A 108 -15.88 -10.27 -2.97
C ARG A 108 -16.31 -9.98 -1.53
N ALA A 109 -15.55 -9.15 -0.83
CA ALA A 109 -15.83 -8.75 0.54
C ALA A 109 -15.64 -7.23 0.72
N VAL A 110 -16.08 -6.70 1.85
CA VAL A 110 -15.84 -5.32 2.27
C VAL A 110 -15.24 -5.32 3.67
N GLU A 111 -14.28 -4.43 3.94
CA GLU A 111 -13.77 -4.25 5.30
C GLU A 111 -14.91 -3.76 6.21
N VAL A 112 -15.04 -4.39 7.37
CA VAL A 112 -15.95 -3.97 8.44
C VAL A 112 -15.15 -3.75 9.71
N LYS A 113 -15.20 -2.54 10.26
CA LYS A 113 -14.57 -2.25 11.55
C LYS A 113 -15.49 -2.71 12.66
N ILE A 114 -15.24 -3.92 13.17
CA ILE A 114 -15.85 -4.36 14.43
C ILE A 114 -15.13 -3.58 15.53
N LYS A 115 -15.82 -2.66 16.19
CA LYS A 115 -15.32 -2.14 17.47
C LYS A 115 -15.25 -3.36 18.39
N ALA A 116 -14.04 -3.76 18.78
CA ALA A 116 -13.87 -4.59 19.95
C ALA A 116 -14.50 -3.78 21.10
N GLU A 117 -15.69 -4.18 21.52
CA GLU A 117 -16.28 -3.67 22.76
C GLU A 117 -15.42 -4.23 23.89
N GLU A 118 -14.88 -3.31 24.70
CA GLU A 118 -13.89 -3.54 25.78
C GLU A 118 -14.54 -4.19 27.01
#